data_AF-A0A9P4J9E3-F1
#
_entry.id   AF-A0A9P4J9E3-F1
#
_cell.length_a   1.000
_cell.length_b   1.000
_cell.length_c   1.000
_cell.angle_alpha   90.00
_cell.angle_beta   90.00
_cell.angle_gamma   90.00
#
_symmetry.space_group_name_H-M   'P 1'
#
loop_
_entity.id
_entity.type
_entity.pdbx_description
1 polymer ?
#
loop_
_entity_poly.entity_id
_entity_poly.type
_entity_poly.pdbx_seq_one_letter_code
_entity_poly.pdbx_strand_id
1 'polypeptide(L)'
;MERLLIATSPWQSWFLSMRQLYRWENPRKTAKWAVIWFVIWYMDYVMTFVFCWTGFIVLENRFRKKRVEQLRESHRRAKSNNMTAFRFNELIHRHGSTDWLDPLIEEAGPMVQMQLSDLADFLEILNNFYDWRYPAKTWATLFWFVCAIIMGVALPTGYNMKILWMFCLLSFFLGRPIASRHPQYRHVVNALKWIFWDIPTDAEWSMMYLRQKAQETRA
;
A
#
# COMPACT_ATOMS: atom_id res chain seq x y z
N MET A 1 8.36 -11.22 9.03
CA MET A 1 6.89 -11.23 9.26
C MET A 1 6.42 -10.04 10.11
N GLU A 2 7.15 -9.64 11.16
CA GLU A 2 6.79 -8.51 12.03
C GLU A 2 6.51 -7.19 11.28
N ARG A 3 7.36 -6.83 10.31
CA ARG A 3 7.18 -5.63 9.46
C ARG A 3 5.84 -5.61 8.74
N LEU A 4 5.46 -6.74 8.13
CA LEU A 4 4.18 -6.88 7.41
C LEU A 4 2.99 -6.70 8.35
N LEU A 5 3.05 -7.27 9.55
CA LEU A 5 1.98 -7.12 10.55
C LEU A 5 1.80 -5.66 10.98
N ILE A 6 2.90 -4.94 11.21
CA ILE A 6 2.87 -3.51 11.55
C ILE A 6 2.32 -2.70 10.37
N ALA A 7 2.79 -2.96 9.15
CA ALA A 7 2.36 -2.25 7.95
C ALA A 7 0.90 -2.53 7.57
N THR A 8 0.37 -3.72 7.91
CA THR A 8 -1.02 -4.13 7.64
C THR A 8 -2.00 -3.59 8.70
N SER A 9 -1.54 -3.13 9.87
CA SER A 9 -2.41 -2.68 10.95
C SER A 9 -3.41 -1.58 10.53
N PRO A 10 -3.04 -0.54 9.77
CA PRO A 10 -4.00 0.44 9.25
C PRO A 10 -5.00 -0.14 8.25
N TRP A 11 -4.63 -1.20 7.54
CA TRP A 11 -5.48 -1.85 6.53
C TRP A 11 -6.56 -2.74 7.14
N GLN A 12 -6.33 -3.26 8.35
CA GLN A 12 -7.31 -4.07 9.06
C GLN A 12 -8.57 -3.28 9.42
N SER A 13 -8.44 -2.04 9.90
CA SER A 13 -9.58 -1.18 10.23
C SER A 13 -10.38 -0.77 8.99
N TRP A 14 -9.67 -0.54 7.87
CA TRP A 14 -10.28 -0.30 6.57
C TRP A 14 -11.07 -1.53 6.07
N PHE A 15 -10.49 -2.73 6.18
CA PHE A 15 -11.17 -3.98 5.79
C PHE A 15 -12.42 -4.25 6.65
N LEU A 16 -12.36 -3.99 7.96
CA LEU A 16 -13.53 -4.04 8.84
C LEU A 16 -14.62 -3.05 8.40
N SER A 17 -14.23 -1.84 8.00
CA SER A 17 -15.17 -0.83 7.48
C SER A 17 -15.82 -1.28 6.16
N MET A 18 -15.05 -1.89 5.26
CA MET A 18 -15.58 -2.47 4.02
C MET A 18 -16.55 -3.63 4.30
N ARG A 19 -16.26 -4.47 5.30
CA ARG A 19 -17.16 -5.54 5.72
C ARG A 19 -18.53 -4.99 6.16
N GLN A 20 -18.57 -3.87 6.87
CA GLN A 20 -19.84 -3.22 7.25
C GLN A 20 -20.61 -2.72 6.01
N LEU A 21 -19.89 -2.24 4.98
CA LEU A 21 -20.46 -1.79 3.72
C LEU A 21 -21.10 -2.95 2.95
N TYR A 22 -20.38 -4.06 2.77
CA TYR A 22 -20.87 -5.27 2.10
C TYR A 22 -22.02 -5.95 2.86
N ARG A 23 -22.04 -5.89 4.20
CA ARG A 23 -23.14 -6.44 5.02
C ARG A 23 -24.38 -5.54 5.06
N TRP A 24 -24.37 -4.39 4.36
CA TRP A 24 -25.47 -3.43 4.36
C TRP A 24 -25.91 -2.97 5.76
N GLU A 25 -24.99 -2.92 6.74
CA GLU A 25 -25.31 -2.52 8.12
C GLU A 25 -25.90 -1.09 8.18
N ASN A 26 -25.50 -0.22 7.25
CA ASN A 26 -26.07 1.11 7.05
C ASN A 26 -26.62 1.26 5.62
N PRO A 27 -27.87 0.86 5.35
CA PRO A 27 -28.38 0.73 3.98
C PRO A 27 -28.36 2.04 3.21
N ARG A 28 -28.60 3.19 3.87
CA ARG A 28 -28.53 4.52 3.22
C ARG A 28 -27.13 4.90 2.77
N LYS A 29 -26.09 4.52 3.52
CA LYS A 29 -24.69 4.77 3.14
C LYS A 29 -24.27 3.83 2.01
N THR A 30 -24.60 2.54 2.14
CA THR A 30 -24.31 1.54 1.10
C THR A 30 -24.98 1.90 -0.22
N ALA A 31 -26.25 2.31 -0.20
CA ALA A 31 -26.99 2.72 -1.40
C ALA A 31 -26.36 3.95 -2.08
N LYS A 32 -25.94 4.97 -1.32
CA LYS A 32 -25.22 6.13 -1.88
C LYS A 32 -23.94 5.72 -2.58
N TRP A 33 -23.13 4.87 -1.94
CA TRP A 33 -21.90 4.35 -2.53
C TRP A 33 -22.16 3.49 -3.76
N ALA A 34 -23.20 2.66 -3.75
CA ALA A 34 -23.59 1.85 -4.91
C ALA A 34 -24.01 2.73 -6.09
N VAL A 35 -24.83 3.77 -5.87
CA VAL A 35 -25.24 4.70 -6.93
C VAL A 35 -24.04 5.43 -7.52
N ILE A 36 -23.15 5.96 -6.67
CA ILE A 36 -21.91 6.61 -7.11
C ILE A 36 -21.10 5.63 -7.98
N TRP A 37 -20.94 4.39 -7.52
CA TRP A 37 -20.20 3.35 -8.24
C TRP A 37 -20.83 3.02 -9.60
N PHE A 38 -22.15 2.87 -9.67
CA PHE A 38 -22.85 2.60 -10.94
C PHE A 38 -22.72 3.76 -11.93
N VAL A 39 -22.77 5.01 -11.46
CA VAL A 39 -22.56 6.19 -12.31
C VAL A 39 -21.14 6.24 -12.86
N ILE A 40 -20.13 6.00 -12.02
CA ILE A 40 -18.72 5.98 -12.44
C ILE A 40 -18.48 4.85 -13.44
N TRP A 41 -19.05 3.68 -13.18
CA TRP A 41 -18.94 2.53 -14.06
C TRP A 41 -19.60 2.79 -15.41
N TYR A 42 -20.80 3.37 -15.42
CA TYR A 42 -21.50 3.74 -16.66
C TYR A 42 -20.72 4.76 -17.49
N MET A 43 -20.00 5.67 -16.83
CA MET A 43 -19.19 6.70 -17.50
C MET A 43 -17.75 6.25 -17.81
N ASP A 44 -17.41 5.00 -17.54
CA ASP A 44 -16.07 4.42 -17.74
C ASP A 44 -14.90 5.15 -17.01
N TYR A 45 -15.20 6.02 -16.04
CA TYR A 45 -14.20 6.80 -15.30
C TYR A 45 -13.63 6.06 -14.07
N VAL A 46 -13.67 4.73 -14.06
CA VAL A 46 -13.25 3.91 -12.91
C VAL A 46 -11.83 4.24 -12.47
N MET A 47 -10.90 4.34 -13.42
CA MET A 47 -9.48 4.60 -13.12
C MET A 47 -9.24 6.02 -12.61
N THR A 48 -9.86 7.00 -13.27
CA THR A 48 -9.83 8.41 -12.84
C THR A 48 -10.39 8.55 -11.42
N PHE A 49 -11.48 7.84 -11.11
CA PHE A 49 -12.06 7.83 -9.78
C PHE A 49 -11.11 7.26 -8.71
N VAL A 50 -10.40 6.18 -9.01
CA VAL A 50 -9.39 5.61 -8.07
C VAL A 50 -8.31 6.63 -7.75
N PHE A 51 -7.72 7.29 -8.76
CA PHE A 51 -6.70 8.33 -8.52
C PHE A 51 -7.25 9.53 -7.75
N CYS A 52 -8.46 10.01 -8.11
CA CYS A 52 -9.14 11.09 -7.40
C CYS A 52 -9.39 10.73 -5.93
N TRP A 53 -9.88 9.52 -5.67
CA TRP A 53 -10.19 9.04 -4.33
C TRP A 53 -8.94 8.90 -3.47
N THR A 54 -7.88 8.32 -4.02
CA THR A 54 -6.58 8.23 -3.33
C THR A 54 -6.02 9.61 -3.02
N GLY A 55 -6.00 10.53 -3.98
CA GLY A 55 -5.56 11.91 -3.76
C GLY A 55 -6.41 12.65 -2.73
N PHE A 56 -7.73 12.48 -2.78
CA PHE A 56 -8.68 13.08 -1.84
C PHE A 56 -8.43 12.60 -0.41
N ILE A 57 -8.33 11.29 -0.17
CA ILE A 57 -8.07 10.75 1.17
C ILE A 57 -6.75 11.29 1.74
N VAL A 58 -5.71 11.35 0.91
CA VAL A 58 -4.37 11.79 1.34
C VAL A 58 -4.37 13.29 1.66
N LEU A 59 -5.02 14.12 0.83
CA LEU A 59 -5.19 15.55 1.10
C LEU A 59 -6.09 15.79 2.31
N GLU A 60 -7.19 15.04 2.44
CA GLU A 60 -8.09 15.12 3.58
C GLU A 60 -7.35 14.80 4.89
N ASN A 61 -6.49 13.78 4.89
CA ASN A 61 -5.64 13.47 6.04
C ASN A 61 -4.73 14.66 6.41
N ARG A 62 -4.17 15.35 5.43
CA ARG A 62 -3.32 16.53 5.65
C ARG A 62 -4.08 17.70 6.26
N PHE A 63 -5.29 17.99 5.78
CA PHE A 63 -6.08 19.15 6.21
C PHE A 63 -6.90 18.88 7.48
N ARG A 64 -7.31 17.62 7.74
CA ARG A 64 -8.07 17.21 8.94
C ARG A 64 -7.20 16.62 10.06
N LYS A 65 -5.92 17.02 10.14
CA LYS A 65 -4.91 16.53 11.11
C LYS A 65 -5.41 16.30 12.54
N LYS A 66 -6.28 17.16 13.08
CA LYS A 66 -6.83 17.02 14.45
C LYS A 66 -7.56 15.69 14.71
N ARG A 67 -8.12 15.03 13.70
CA ARG A 67 -8.82 13.73 13.87
C ARG A 67 -7.87 12.54 13.82
N VAL A 68 -6.77 12.65 13.08
CA VAL A 68 -5.85 11.54 12.84
C VAL A 68 -4.82 11.42 13.95
N GLU A 69 -4.38 12.51 14.58
CA GLU A 69 -3.57 12.42 15.82
C GLU A 69 -4.31 11.64 16.93
N GLN A 70 -5.63 11.85 17.09
CA GLN A 70 -6.46 11.14 18.08
C GLN A 70 -6.67 9.66 17.73
N LEU A 71 -6.84 9.35 16.44
CA LEU A 71 -6.81 7.96 15.94
C LEU A 71 -5.41 7.34 16.12
N ARG A 72 -4.34 8.13 16.00
CA ARG A 72 -2.95 7.68 16.21
C ARG A 72 -2.70 7.33 17.67
N GLU A 73 -3.25 8.07 18.61
CA GLU A 73 -3.13 7.76 20.04
C GLU A 73 -3.88 6.47 20.40
N SER A 74 -5.08 6.25 19.86
CA SER A 74 -5.80 4.99 20.07
C SER A 74 -5.11 3.81 19.35
N HIS A 75 -4.53 4.05 18.16
CA HIS A 75 -3.74 3.06 17.43
C HIS A 75 -2.36 2.80 18.04
N ARG A 76 -1.70 3.77 18.69
CA ARG A 76 -0.43 3.57 19.40
C ARG A 76 -0.62 2.71 20.65
N ARG A 77 -1.78 2.84 21.32
CA ARG A 77 -2.22 1.93 22.39
C ARG A 77 -2.62 0.54 21.87
N ALA A 78 -3.11 0.43 20.64
CA ALA A 78 -3.33 -0.87 19.99
C ALA A 78 -2.03 -1.48 19.43
N LYS A 79 -1.03 -0.67 19.07
CA LYS A 79 0.30 -1.10 18.59
C LYS A 79 1.17 -1.63 19.74
N SER A 80 0.92 -1.21 20.99
CA SER A 80 1.48 -1.88 22.18
C SER A 80 0.82 -3.23 22.46
N ASN A 81 -0.31 -3.55 21.83
CA ASN A 81 -0.85 -4.90 21.84
C ASN A 81 -0.12 -5.76 20.80
N ASN A 82 1.08 -6.23 21.16
CA ASN A 82 1.73 -7.42 20.60
C ASN A 82 0.80 -8.67 20.55
N MET A 83 -0.41 -8.58 21.11
CA MET A 83 -1.47 -9.58 21.11
C MET A 83 -1.90 -10.05 19.72
N THR A 84 -1.86 -9.22 18.66
CA THR A 84 -2.35 -9.66 17.34
C THR A 84 -1.37 -10.60 16.63
N ALA A 85 -0.07 -10.33 16.75
CA ALA A 85 0.98 -11.22 16.27
C ALA A 85 0.98 -12.53 17.08
N PHE A 86 0.83 -12.41 18.40
CA PHE A 86 0.70 -13.56 19.29
C PHE A 86 -0.54 -14.40 18.95
N ARG A 87 -1.69 -13.77 18.72
CA ARG A 87 -2.95 -14.44 18.37
C ARG A 87 -2.91 -15.12 17.00
N PHE A 88 -2.22 -14.55 16.01
CA PHE A 88 -2.05 -15.20 14.71
C PHE A 88 -1.12 -16.42 14.82
N ASN A 89 -0.01 -16.29 15.55
CA ASN A 89 0.89 -17.41 15.84
C ASN A 89 0.19 -18.51 16.66
N GLU A 90 -0.61 -18.12 17.64
CA GLU A 90 -1.42 -19.02 18.48
C GLU A 90 -2.55 -19.68 17.68
N LEU A 91 -3.17 -19.00 16.72
CA LEU A 91 -4.17 -19.58 15.81
C LEU A 91 -3.55 -20.61 14.85
N ILE A 92 -2.35 -20.36 14.35
CA ILE A 92 -1.58 -21.31 13.53
C ILE A 92 -1.26 -22.56 14.34
N HIS A 93 -0.77 -22.38 15.57
CA HIS A 93 -0.51 -23.51 16.47
C HIS A 93 -1.78 -24.26 16.89
N ARG A 94 -2.90 -23.56 17.08
CA ARG A 94 -4.17 -24.15 17.54
C ARG A 94 -4.96 -24.89 16.45
N HIS A 95 -4.79 -24.52 15.17
CA HIS A 95 -5.48 -25.15 14.04
C HIS A 95 -4.63 -26.17 13.25
N GLY A 96 -3.50 -26.63 13.81
CA GLY A 96 -2.75 -27.77 13.28
C GLY A 96 -1.96 -27.43 12.01
N SER A 97 -0.73 -26.98 12.18
CA SER A 97 0.18 -26.61 11.09
C SER A 97 1.17 -27.71 10.70
N THR A 98 1.16 -28.89 11.32
CA THR A 98 2.32 -29.79 11.20
C THR A 98 2.30 -30.71 9.98
N ASP A 99 1.14 -31.11 9.44
CA ASP A 99 1.12 -32.13 8.36
C ASP A 99 0.95 -31.57 6.94
N TRP A 100 0.29 -30.42 6.76
CA TRP A 100 0.02 -29.87 5.42
C TRP A 100 0.76 -28.58 5.10
N LEU A 101 1.21 -27.84 6.11
CA LEU A 101 1.93 -26.56 5.92
C LEU A 101 3.44 -26.76 5.82
N ASP A 102 4.02 -27.70 6.56
CA ASP A 102 5.47 -27.93 6.60
C ASP A 102 6.10 -28.20 5.21
N PRO A 103 5.57 -29.09 4.34
CA PRO A 103 6.14 -29.27 3.00
C PRO A 103 5.94 -28.05 2.09
N LEU A 104 4.83 -27.32 2.26
CA LEU A 104 4.54 -26.07 1.55
C LEU A 104 5.46 -24.92 1.99
N ILE A 105 5.83 -24.88 3.26
CA ILE A 105 6.74 -23.89 3.83
C ILE A 105 8.20 -24.21 3.47
N GLU A 106 8.61 -25.47 3.40
CA GLU A 106 9.96 -25.82 2.95
C GLU A 106 10.18 -25.52 1.46
N GLU A 107 9.20 -25.85 0.60
CA GLU A 107 9.34 -25.65 -0.85
C GLU A 107 9.02 -24.21 -1.28
N ALA A 108 7.92 -23.64 -0.78
CA ALA A 108 7.48 -22.29 -1.15
C ALA A 108 7.98 -21.20 -0.19
N GLY A 109 8.59 -21.55 0.95
CA GLY A 109 9.02 -20.61 2.00
C GLY A 109 9.85 -19.45 1.48
N PRO A 110 10.94 -19.68 0.74
CA PRO A 110 11.76 -18.59 0.21
C PRO A 110 10.99 -17.67 -0.75
N MET A 111 10.14 -18.24 -1.61
CA MET A 111 9.35 -17.48 -2.58
C MET A 111 8.25 -16.66 -1.88
N VAL A 112 7.53 -17.27 -0.94
CA VAL A 112 6.48 -16.63 -0.15
C VAL A 112 7.08 -15.55 0.74
N GLN A 113 8.21 -15.81 1.40
CA GLN A 113 8.92 -14.82 2.20
C GLN A 113 9.32 -13.60 1.37
N MET A 114 9.80 -13.82 0.14
CA MET A 114 10.15 -12.74 -0.78
C MET A 114 8.93 -11.91 -1.18
N GLN A 115 7.80 -12.54 -1.51
CA GLN A 115 6.55 -11.82 -1.83
C GLN A 115 5.98 -11.06 -0.63
N LEU A 116 6.03 -11.65 0.56
CA LEU A 116 5.62 -11.01 1.80
C LEU A 116 6.52 -9.81 2.12
N SER A 117 7.83 -9.88 1.81
CA SER A 117 8.73 -8.73 1.94
C SER A 117 8.34 -7.60 0.98
N ASP A 118 8.10 -7.93 -0.30
CA ASP A 118 7.67 -6.93 -1.29
C ASP A 118 6.32 -6.29 -0.91
N LEU A 119 5.39 -7.07 -0.36
CA LEU A 119 4.11 -6.58 0.12
C LEU A 119 4.29 -5.65 1.34
N ALA A 120 5.16 -6.02 2.28
CA ALA A 120 5.45 -5.18 3.44
C ALA A 120 6.03 -3.83 3.00
N ASP A 121 7.00 -3.83 2.08
CA ASP A 121 7.58 -2.61 1.52
C ASP A 121 6.50 -1.74 0.83
N PHE A 122 5.59 -2.35 0.07
CA PHE A 122 4.48 -1.63 -0.56
C PHE A 122 3.53 -0.99 0.48
N LEU A 123 3.13 -1.74 1.51
CA LEU A 123 2.26 -1.24 2.56
C LEU A 123 2.93 -0.12 3.37
N GLU A 124 4.24 -0.22 3.64
CA GLU A 124 5.03 0.84 4.27
C GLU A 124 5.04 2.11 3.40
N ILE A 125 5.24 1.99 2.08
CA ILE A 125 5.16 3.12 1.15
C ILE A 125 3.77 3.77 1.18
N LEU A 126 2.70 2.99 1.15
CA LEU A 126 1.33 3.51 1.20
C LEU A 126 1.04 4.23 2.52
N ASN A 127 1.48 3.67 3.64
CA ASN A 127 1.32 4.30 4.95
C ASN A 127 2.12 5.60 5.02
N ASN A 128 3.37 5.61 4.53
CA ASN A 128 4.22 6.80 4.51
C ASN A 128 3.70 7.90 3.58
N PHE A 129 3.10 7.50 2.45
CA PHE A 129 2.40 8.40 1.55
C PHE A 129 1.15 9.00 2.20
N TYR A 130 0.31 8.16 2.81
CA TYR A 130 -0.88 8.60 3.55
C TYR A 130 -0.53 9.53 4.70
N ASP A 131 0.49 9.20 5.50
CA ASP A 131 0.92 9.96 6.68
C ASP A 131 1.71 11.23 6.35
N TRP A 132 1.98 11.51 5.06
CA TRP A 132 2.80 12.64 4.62
C TRP A 132 4.18 12.68 5.28
N ARG A 133 4.81 11.52 5.47
CA ARG A 133 6.11 11.43 6.15
C ARG A 133 7.20 12.20 5.38
N TYR A 134 7.13 12.22 4.05
CA TYR A 134 8.05 12.92 3.15
C TYR A 134 7.29 13.89 2.24
N PRO A 135 6.99 15.12 2.70
CA PRO A 135 6.07 16.01 1.99
C PRO A 135 6.52 16.35 0.57
N ALA A 136 7.83 16.48 0.30
CA ALA A 136 8.33 16.75 -1.05
C ALA A 136 8.01 15.62 -2.04
N LYS A 137 8.28 14.36 -1.64
CA LYS A 137 7.97 13.18 -2.47
C LYS A 137 6.46 12.95 -2.56
N THR A 138 5.72 13.14 -1.46
CA THR A 138 4.25 13.07 -1.45
C THR A 138 3.62 14.09 -2.41
N TRP A 139 4.14 15.32 -2.46
CA TRP A 139 3.69 16.32 -3.43
C TRP A 139 3.99 15.92 -4.87
N ALA A 140 5.17 15.39 -5.15
CA ALA A 140 5.51 14.88 -6.48
C ALA A 140 4.57 13.74 -6.92
N THR A 141 4.25 12.79 -6.03
CA THR A 141 3.28 11.72 -6.31
C THR A 141 1.86 12.26 -6.55
N LEU A 142 1.43 13.26 -5.78
CA LEU A 142 0.11 13.87 -5.99
C LEU A 142 0.05 14.63 -7.32
N PHE A 143 1.14 15.33 -7.67
CA PHE A 143 1.26 15.98 -8.97
C PHE A 143 1.16 14.95 -10.12
N TRP A 144 1.87 13.82 -10.00
CA TRP A 144 1.75 12.71 -10.95
C TRP A 144 0.31 12.19 -11.06
N PHE A 145 -0.41 12.03 -9.95
CA PHE A 145 -1.81 11.62 -9.97
C PHE A 145 -2.72 12.66 -10.61
N VAL A 146 -2.47 13.96 -10.40
CA VAL A 146 -3.21 15.04 -11.09
C VAL A 146 -2.99 14.96 -12.60
N CYS A 147 -1.76 14.74 -13.07
CA CYS A 147 -1.49 14.52 -14.49
C CYS A 147 -2.24 13.28 -15.02
N ALA A 148 -2.24 12.18 -14.28
CA ALA A 148 -2.98 10.97 -14.64
C ALA A 148 -4.50 11.20 -14.71
N ILE A 149 -5.07 12.00 -13.80
CA ILE A 149 -6.48 12.39 -13.80
C ILE A 149 -6.81 13.24 -15.02
N ILE A 150 -5.98 14.24 -15.34
CA ILE A 150 -6.17 15.10 -16.52
C ILE A 150 -6.14 14.26 -17.79
N MET A 151 -5.16 13.35 -17.93
CA MET A 151 -5.11 12.42 -19.07
C MET A 151 -6.34 11.50 -19.10
N GLY A 152 -6.77 10.99 -17.94
CA GLY A 152 -7.92 10.11 -17.82
C GLY A 152 -9.25 10.75 -18.24
N VAL A 153 -9.39 12.08 -18.06
CA VAL A 153 -10.56 12.86 -18.50
C VAL A 153 -10.44 13.30 -19.96
N ALA A 154 -9.23 13.61 -20.42
CA ALA A 154 -9.00 14.12 -21.77
C ALA A 154 -8.97 13.02 -22.86
N LEU A 155 -8.61 11.78 -22.49
CA LEU A 155 -8.45 10.67 -23.42
C LEU A 155 -9.64 9.69 -23.35
N PRO A 156 -10.04 9.07 -24.48
CA PRO A 156 -11.03 8.00 -24.47
C PRO A 156 -10.57 6.81 -23.60
N THR A 157 -11.50 6.16 -22.91
CA THR A 157 -11.25 5.04 -21.98
C THR A 157 -10.38 3.93 -22.58
N GLY A 158 -10.55 3.64 -23.88
CA GLY A 158 -9.75 2.63 -24.57
C GLY A 158 -8.24 2.91 -24.54
N TYR A 159 -7.82 4.18 -24.59
CA TYR A 159 -6.41 4.55 -24.49
C TYR A 159 -5.90 4.44 -23.05
N ASN A 160 -6.70 4.84 -22.07
CA ASN A 160 -6.35 4.71 -20.65
C ASN A 160 -6.09 3.25 -20.28
N MET A 161 -6.94 2.32 -20.73
CA MET A 161 -6.75 0.90 -20.49
C MET A 161 -5.51 0.35 -21.20
N LYS A 162 -5.22 0.78 -22.43
CA LYS A 162 -3.99 0.38 -23.15
C LYS A 162 -2.74 0.82 -22.41
N ILE A 163 -2.70 2.04 -21.89
CA ILE A 163 -1.56 2.56 -21.11
C ILE A 163 -1.37 1.73 -19.84
N LEU A 164 -2.45 1.42 -19.11
CA LEU A 164 -2.37 0.59 -17.90
C LEU A 164 -1.85 -0.81 -18.20
N TRP A 165 -2.40 -1.47 -19.22
CA TRP A 165 -1.91 -2.79 -19.64
C TRP A 165 -0.46 -2.74 -20.09
N MET A 166 -0.02 -1.66 -20.77
CA MET A 166 1.39 -1.47 -21.13
C MET A 166 2.28 -1.42 -19.89
N PHE A 167 1.94 -0.67 -18.85
CA PHE A 167 2.70 -0.64 -17.60
C PHE A 167 2.73 -2.01 -16.90
N CYS A 168 1.60 -2.72 -16.87
CA CYS A 168 1.53 -4.09 -16.34
C CYS A 168 2.43 -5.05 -17.12
N LEU A 169 2.39 -5.00 -18.45
CA LEU A 169 3.20 -5.85 -19.32
C LEU A 169 4.69 -5.50 -19.18
N LEU A 170 5.07 -4.23 -19.17
CA LEU A 170 6.46 -3.81 -18.98
C LEU A 170 7.01 -4.24 -17.62
N SER A 171 6.23 -4.06 -16.54
CA SER A 171 6.65 -4.49 -15.21
C SER A 171 6.77 -6.01 -15.07
N PHE A 172 5.92 -6.78 -15.77
CA PHE A 172 5.98 -8.24 -15.78
C PHE A 172 7.12 -8.76 -16.68
N PHE A 173 7.18 -8.34 -17.94
CA PHE A 173 8.10 -8.90 -18.94
C PHE A 173 9.51 -8.30 -18.92
N LEU A 174 9.67 -7.04 -18.52
CA LEU A 174 10.99 -6.44 -18.34
C LEU A 174 11.36 -6.43 -16.86
N GLY A 175 10.41 -6.02 -16.02
CA GLY A 175 10.72 -5.76 -14.62
C GLY A 175 11.12 -7.01 -13.81
N ARG A 176 10.26 -8.03 -13.82
CA ARG A 176 10.50 -9.29 -13.09
C ARG A 176 11.80 -10.01 -13.50
N PRO A 177 12.11 -10.22 -14.80
CA PRO A 177 13.33 -10.94 -15.17
C PRO A 177 14.61 -10.17 -14.83
N ILE A 178 14.62 -8.84 -14.94
CA ILE A 178 15.78 -8.03 -14.54
C ILE A 178 15.96 -8.11 -13.01
N ALA A 179 14.87 -8.00 -12.24
CA ALA A 179 14.92 -8.10 -10.79
C ALA A 179 15.37 -9.50 -10.29
N SER A 180 15.03 -10.56 -11.02
CA SER A 180 15.43 -11.94 -10.68
C SER A 180 16.89 -12.23 -11.03
N ARG A 181 17.39 -11.79 -12.20
CA ARG A 181 18.77 -12.07 -12.64
C ARG A 181 19.79 -11.11 -12.04
N HIS A 182 19.40 -9.87 -11.76
CA HIS A 182 20.26 -8.85 -11.15
C HIS A 182 19.60 -8.23 -9.92
N PRO A 183 19.72 -8.87 -8.74
CA PRO A 183 19.10 -8.40 -7.51
C PRO A 183 19.49 -6.97 -7.13
N GLN A 184 20.72 -6.54 -7.50
CA GLN A 184 21.23 -5.18 -7.31
C GLN A 184 20.38 -4.08 -7.97
N TYR A 185 19.65 -4.38 -9.05
CA TYR A 185 18.77 -3.40 -9.72
C TYR A 185 17.30 -3.53 -9.31
N ARG A 186 16.96 -4.42 -8.36
CA ARG A 186 15.58 -4.69 -7.98
C ARG A 186 14.80 -3.44 -7.57
N HIS A 187 15.43 -2.53 -6.83
CA HIS A 187 14.80 -1.28 -6.41
C HIS A 187 14.54 -0.32 -7.57
N VAL A 188 15.45 -0.27 -8.56
CA VAL A 188 15.33 0.57 -9.76
C VAL A 188 14.22 0.07 -10.68
N VAL A 189 13.99 -1.23 -10.69
CA VAL A 189 13.04 -1.89 -11.59
C VAL A 189 11.64 -2.03 -10.96
N ASN A 190 11.49 -1.67 -9.69
CA ASN A 190 10.23 -1.77 -8.98
C ASN A 190 9.23 -0.70 -9.46
N ALA A 191 8.26 -1.12 -10.29
CA ALA A 191 7.22 -0.25 -10.83
C ALA A 191 6.39 0.46 -9.75
N LEU A 192 6.20 -0.17 -8.57
CA LEU A 192 5.46 0.45 -7.47
C LEU A 192 6.23 1.65 -6.89
N LYS A 193 7.56 1.54 -6.78
CA LYS A 193 8.38 2.67 -6.35
C LYS A 193 8.31 3.83 -7.35
N TRP A 194 8.23 3.55 -8.65
CA TRP A 194 8.10 4.59 -9.67
C TRP A 194 6.76 5.33 -9.56
N ILE A 195 5.66 4.60 -9.39
CA ILE A 195 4.32 5.19 -9.23
C ILE A 195 4.27 6.11 -8.00
N PHE A 196 4.94 5.71 -6.91
CA PHE A 196 5.01 6.48 -5.67
C PHE A 196 6.26 7.36 -5.54
N TRP A 197 6.88 7.76 -6.66
CA TRP A 197 8.02 8.71 -6.69
C TRP A 197 9.15 8.38 -5.69
N ASP A 198 9.44 7.09 -5.56
CA ASP A 198 10.43 6.51 -4.65
C ASP A 198 10.27 7.00 -3.20
N ILE A 199 9.04 7.09 -2.69
CA ILE A 199 8.83 7.28 -1.25
C ILE A 199 9.55 6.16 -0.49
N PRO A 200 10.46 6.50 0.45
CA PRO A 200 11.29 5.50 1.11
C PRO A 200 10.47 4.69 2.11
N THR A 201 10.86 3.42 2.26
CA THR A 201 10.33 2.53 3.30
C THR A 201 10.89 2.91 4.67
N ASP A 202 10.30 2.37 5.74
CA ASP A 202 10.78 2.65 7.10
C ASP A 202 12.19 2.11 7.32
N ALA A 203 12.50 0.96 6.70
CA ALA A 203 13.83 0.37 6.70
C ALA A 203 14.86 1.27 5.98
N GLU A 204 14.55 1.76 4.78
CA GLU A 204 15.43 2.66 4.03
C GLU A 204 15.70 3.95 4.79
N TRP A 205 14.67 4.52 5.42
CA TRP A 205 14.83 5.70 6.25
C TRP A 205 15.75 5.46 7.45
N SER A 206 15.57 4.35 8.16
CA SER A 206 16.43 4.03 9.32
C SER A 206 17.90 3.92 8.92
N MET A 207 18.19 3.37 7.75
CA MET A 207 19.54 3.28 7.21
C MET A 207 20.10 4.65 6.81
N MET A 208 19.29 5.50 6.17
CA MET A 208 19.69 6.87 5.85
C MET A 208 20.00 7.67 7.12
N TYR A 209 19.15 7.57 8.14
CA TYR A 209 19.34 8.23 9.43
C TYR A 209 20.61 7.75 10.14
N LEU A 210 20.87 6.45 10.18
CA LEU A 210 22.10 5.89 10.77
C LEU A 210 23.35 6.34 10.03
N ARG A 211 23.31 6.39 8.68
CA ARG A 211 24.41 6.89 7.86
C ARG A 211 24.70 8.36 8.14
N GLN A 212 23.66 9.18 8.19
CA GLN A 212 23.79 10.60 8.51
C GLN A 212 24.41 10.80 9.90
N LYS A 213 23.90 10.10 10.91
CA LYS A 213 24.41 10.18 12.28
C LYS A 213 25.86 9.69 12.40
N ALA A 214 26.22 8.64 11.67
CA ALA A 214 27.59 8.14 11.62
C ALA A 214 28.55 9.14 10.96
N GLN A 215 28.10 9.91 9.96
CA GLN A 215 28.87 10.98 9.35
C GLN A 215 29.04 12.18 10.29
N GLU A 216 27.97 12.58 10.99
CA GLU A 216 28.01 13.65 12.00
C GLU A 216 28.92 13.31 13.18
N THR A 217 29.03 12.04 13.58
CA THR A 217 29.93 11.60 14.67
C THR A 217 31.39 11.49 14.23
N ARG A 218 31.66 11.44 12.91
CA ARG A 218 33.02 11.36 12.33
C ARG A 218 33.59 12.73 11.97
N ALA A 219 32.75 13.76 11.88
CA ALA A 219 33.13 15.15 11.64
C ALA A 219 33.42 15.87 12.95
#